data_AF-A0A1G7PWM6-F1
#
_entry.id   AF-A0A1G7PWM6-F1
#
_cell.length_a   1.000
_cell.length_b   1.000
_cell.length_c   1.000
_cell.angle_alpha   90.00
_cell.angle_beta   90.00
_cell.angle_gamma   90.00
#
_symmetry.space_group_name_H-M   'P 1'
#
loop_
_entity.id
_entity.type
_entity.pdbx_description
1 polymer ?
#
loop_
_entity_poly.entity_id
_entity_poly.type
_entity_poly.pdbx_seq_one_letter_code
_entity_poly.pdbx_strand_id
1 'polypeptide(L)'
;MEYRFELALCAALESPDRVVARQLGAGVETPGARIVDVCLLSPGPGFDDRAAISAERIPDPAIEAAVGPGEAVPVADAFDLPPDRAAAVVDRAVEVGYLERERRNGREAVRATARYPDDWVGDLVAVENKPDLGTPGDLEAQLRYDAALGLFDRAVLATASYVTRAHLNRIPDAIGVWRFNPESGEREVVREPAPLDPDAPGVEIRAERPSRTDVALVGPEAKARKRRRIAERAYGKGWRPEPPACAHGGATADGRPRCAHFDRVVDPGRECGSGCPAFDPAAPPAADREGLRDERTAWVAEPAGDGPRRQSGLSRYL
;
A
#
# COMPACT_ATOMS: atom_id res chain seq x y z
N MET A 1 8.70 -10.68 17.16
CA MET A 1 7.36 -11.23 17.44
C MET A 1 6.33 -10.51 16.58
N GLU A 2 6.25 -9.18 16.64
CA GLU A 2 5.38 -8.35 15.77
C GLU A 2 5.66 -8.53 14.27
N TYR A 3 6.91 -8.46 13.82
CA TYR A 3 7.24 -8.64 12.39
C TYR A 3 6.78 -9.99 11.82
N ARG A 4 7.00 -11.09 12.55
CA ARG A 4 6.55 -12.43 12.12
C ARG A 4 5.03 -12.54 12.09
N PHE A 5 4.37 -11.96 13.09
CA PHE A 5 2.91 -11.90 13.15
C PHE A 5 2.35 -11.13 11.96
N GLU A 6 2.89 -9.95 11.66
CA GLU A 6 2.51 -9.15 10.49
C GLU A 6 2.68 -9.93 9.19
N LEU A 7 3.83 -10.57 8.96
CA LEU A 7 4.05 -11.33 7.72
C LEU A 7 3.12 -12.56 7.61
N ALA A 8 2.89 -13.27 8.72
CA ALA A 8 1.94 -14.38 8.75
C ALA A 8 0.51 -13.90 8.45
N LEU A 9 0.12 -12.74 8.99
CA LEU A 9 -1.17 -12.14 8.73
C LEU A 9 -1.30 -11.70 7.27
N CYS A 10 -0.30 -11.02 6.70
CA CYS A 10 -0.30 -10.65 5.29
C CYS A 10 -0.49 -11.87 4.40
N ALA A 11 0.26 -12.95 4.63
CA ALA A 11 0.13 -14.20 3.88
C ALA A 11 -1.26 -14.84 4.01
N ALA A 12 -1.89 -14.75 5.18
CA ALA A 12 -3.25 -15.26 5.44
C ALA A 12 -4.36 -14.37 4.85
N LEU A 13 -4.06 -13.09 4.57
CA LEU A 13 -5.01 -12.13 3.99
C LEU A 13 -4.97 -12.07 2.46
N GLU A 14 -4.06 -12.80 1.80
CA GLU A 14 -4.03 -12.85 0.34
C GLU A 14 -5.27 -13.53 -0.24
N SER A 15 -5.78 -12.97 -1.33
CA SER A 15 -6.90 -13.49 -2.10
C SER A 15 -6.84 -12.87 -3.50
N PRO A 16 -7.26 -13.59 -4.57
CA PRO A 16 -7.31 -13.04 -5.92
C PRO A 16 -8.13 -11.74 -6.06
N ASP A 17 -9.06 -11.50 -5.14
CA ASP A 17 -9.94 -10.32 -5.15
C ASP A 17 -9.39 -9.10 -4.40
N ARG A 18 -8.09 -9.08 -4.02
CA ARG A 18 -7.49 -7.92 -3.33
C ARG A 18 -5.99 -7.83 -3.51
N VAL A 19 -5.44 -6.63 -3.31
CA VAL A 19 -4.01 -6.39 -3.10
C VAL A 19 -3.74 -6.23 -1.61
N VAL A 20 -2.68 -6.87 -1.11
CA VAL A 20 -2.20 -6.74 0.26
C VAL A 20 -0.87 -6.00 0.26
N ALA A 21 -0.78 -4.93 1.05
CA ALA A 21 0.45 -4.18 1.21
C ALA A 21 0.68 -3.78 2.66
N ARG A 22 1.93 -3.51 3.01
CA ARG A 22 2.30 -3.20 4.40
C ARG A 22 2.95 -1.84 4.56
N GLN A 23 2.86 -1.28 5.76
CA GLN A 23 3.60 -0.09 6.20
C GLN A 23 3.37 1.11 5.27
N LEU A 24 2.12 1.59 5.24
CA LEU A 24 1.67 2.67 4.36
C LEU A 24 1.31 3.93 5.16
N GLY A 25 1.94 5.05 4.81
CA GLY A 25 1.67 6.33 5.47
C GLY A 25 0.24 6.82 5.18
N ALA A 26 -0.56 7.01 6.23
CA ALA A 26 -1.96 7.41 6.18
C ALA A 26 -2.24 8.87 6.59
N GLY A 27 -1.25 9.60 7.13
CA GLY A 27 -1.45 11.02 7.45
C GLY A 27 -1.73 11.90 6.22
N VAL A 28 -2.71 12.82 6.32
CA VAL A 28 -3.15 13.69 5.22
C VAL A 28 -2.44 15.04 5.31
N GLU A 29 -2.68 15.77 6.40
CA GLU A 29 -2.10 17.07 6.69
C GLU A 29 -0.66 16.96 7.20
N THR A 30 -0.36 15.91 7.96
CA THR A 30 0.99 15.65 8.48
C THR A 30 1.54 14.36 7.89
N PRO A 31 2.19 14.41 6.71
CA PRO A 31 2.76 13.23 6.08
C PRO A 31 3.69 12.45 7.04
N GLY A 32 3.44 11.16 7.19
CA GLY A 32 4.23 10.28 8.06
C GLY A 32 3.80 10.24 9.53
N ALA A 33 2.85 11.08 9.98
CA ALA A 33 2.34 11.06 11.34
C ALA A 33 1.59 9.77 11.70
N ARG A 34 1.05 9.08 10.68
CA ARG A 34 0.38 7.79 10.81
C ARG A 34 0.88 6.85 9.72
N ILE A 35 1.24 5.63 10.10
CA ILE A 35 1.62 4.53 9.20
C ILE A 35 0.76 3.33 9.57
N VAL A 36 -0.05 2.86 8.63
CA VAL A 36 -0.87 1.65 8.79
C VAL A 36 -0.02 0.42 8.54
N ASP A 37 -0.15 -0.58 9.41
CA ASP A 37 0.67 -1.79 9.34
C ASP A 37 0.37 -2.63 8.11
N VAL A 38 -0.91 -2.91 7.85
CA VAL A 38 -1.38 -3.66 6.67
C VAL A 38 -2.57 -2.96 6.04
N CYS A 39 -2.56 -2.83 4.72
CA CYS A 39 -3.64 -2.28 3.92
C CYS A 39 -4.12 -3.32 2.92
N LEU A 40 -5.44 -3.54 2.92
CA LEU A 40 -6.12 -4.33 1.90
C LEU A 40 -6.79 -3.38 0.93
N LEU A 41 -6.47 -3.51 -0.35
CA LEU A 41 -7.12 -2.79 -1.44
C LEU A 41 -7.98 -3.77 -2.23
N SER A 42 -9.28 -3.53 -2.28
CA SER A 42 -10.19 -4.26 -3.14
C SER A 42 -10.27 -3.57 -4.51
N PRO A 43 -10.28 -4.32 -5.63
CA PRO A 43 -10.46 -3.77 -6.97
C PRO A 43 -11.77 -2.99 -7.10
N GLY A 44 -11.71 -1.77 -7.64
CA GLY A 44 -12.86 -1.03 -8.14
C GLY A 44 -13.10 -1.29 -9.63
N PRO A 45 -14.17 -0.74 -10.24
CA PRO A 45 -14.50 -0.97 -11.64
C PRO A 45 -13.36 -0.67 -12.64
N GLY A 46 -12.56 0.36 -12.41
CA GLY A 46 -11.42 0.72 -13.26
C GLY A 46 -10.11 -0.02 -12.95
N PHE A 47 -10.13 -1.08 -12.14
CA PHE A 47 -8.91 -1.76 -11.70
C PHE A 47 -8.13 -2.38 -12.84
N ASP A 48 -8.80 -3.04 -13.78
CA ASP A 48 -8.15 -3.66 -14.94
C ASP A 48 -7.48 -2.59 -15.83
N ASP A 49 -8.12 -1.43 -16.01
CA ASP A 49 -7.55 -0.31 -16.75
C ASP A 49 -6.27 0.21 -16.06
N ARG A 50 -6.25 0.27 -14.72
CA ARG A 50 -5.05 0.66 -13.97
C ARG A 50 -3.97 -0.42 -14.08
N ALA A 51 -4.32 -1.69 -13.94
CA ALA A 51 -3.39 -2.80 -14.02
C ALA A 51 -2.74 -2.88 -15.42
N ALA A 52 -3.50 -2.56 -16.47
CA ALA A 52 -3.02 -2.52 -17.85
C ALA A 52 -1.94 -1.45 -18.12
N ILE A 53 -1.81 -0.43 -17.26
CA ILE A 53 -0.79 0.62 -17.43
C ILE A 53 0.58 0.11 -17.01
N SER A 54 0.70 -0.43 -15.80
CA SER A 54 1.98 -0.79 -15.19
C SER A 54 1.78 -1.69 -13.98
N ALA A 55 2.67 -2.66 -13.80
CA ALA A 55 2.79 -3.44 -12.58
C ALA A 55 3.33 -2.60 -11.40
N GLU A 56 4.02 -1.49 -11.71
CA GLU A 56 4.64 -0.62 -10.72
C GLU A 56 3.72 0.52 -10.27
N ARG A 57 4.12 1.21 -9.19
CA ARG A 57 3.48 2.45 -8.77
C ARG A 57 3.73 3.55 -9.80
N ILE A 58 2.66 4.26 -10.19
CA ILE A 58 2.76 5.48 -10.97
C ILE A 58 3.01 6.66 -10.02
N PRO A 59 3.94 7.58 -10.34
CA PRO A 59 4.18 8.75 -9.50
C PRO A 59 2.93 9.62 -9.33
N ASP A 60 2.55 9.91 -8.08
CA ASP A 60 1.37 10.76 -7.80
C ASP A 60 1.35 12.09 -8.57
N PRO A 61 2.49 12.84 -8.68
CA PRO A 61 2.47 14.09 -9.43
C PRO A 61 2.27 13.90 -10.95
N ALA A 62 2.58 12.73 -11.51
CA ALA A 62 2.27 12.40 -12.90
C ALA A 62 0.77 12.13 -13.09
N ILE A 63 0.13 11.48 -12.11
CA ILE A 63 -1.32 11.27 -12.09
C ILE A 63 -2.07 12.61 -11.92
N GLU A 64 -1.54 13.52 -11.11
CA GLU A 64 -2.14 14.83 -10.85
C GLU A 64 -1.89 15.85 -11.96
N ALA A 65 -0.89 15.63 -12.82
CA ALA A 65 -0.60 16.49 -13.96
C ALA A 65 -1.76 16.45 -14.97
N ALA A 66 -2.05 17.59 -15.60
CA ALA A 66 -3.08 17.70 -16.63
C ALA A 66 -2.62 17.12 -17.98
N VAL A 67 -2.15 15.87 -17.97
CA VAL A 67 -1.57 15.17 -19.13
C VAL A 67 -2.45 13.96 -19.45
N GLY A 68 -3.13 14.01 -20.59
CA GLY A 68 -3.94 12.90 -21.09
C GLY A 68 -3.27 12.15 -22.25
N PRO A 69 -3.94 11.11 -22.79
CA PRO A 69 -3.47 10.36 -23.96
C PRO A 69 -3.69 11.07 -25.30
N GLY A 70 -4.19 12.31 -25.28
CA GLY A 70 -4.46 13.11 -26.48
C GLY A 70 -3.24 13.88 -26.95
N GLU A 71 -3.27 15.20 -26.77
CA GLU A 71 -2.19 16.07 -27.19
C GLU A 71 -1.03 16.06 -26.18
N ALA A 72 0.21 16.02 -26.67
CA ALA A 72 1.39 16.15 -25.82
C ALA A 72 1.51 17.59 -25.28
N VAL A 73 1.75 17.71 -23.98
CA VAL A 73 1.82 18.97 -23.23
C VAL A 73 3.27 19.28 -22.87
N PRO A 74 3.77 20.51 -23.10
CA PRO A 74 5.11 20.89 -22.64
C PRO A 74 5.29 20.63 -21.14
N VAL A 75 6.44 20.10 -20.73
CA VAL A 75 6.68 19.70 -19.32
C VAL A 75 6.46 20.88 -18.34
N ALA A 76 6.89 22.08 -18.73
CA ALA A 76 6.73 23.29 -17.93
C ALA A 76 5.26 23.71 -17.74
N ASP A 77 4.37 23.31 -18.64
CA ASP A 77 2.93 23.62 -18.58
C ASP A 77 2.16 22.49 -17.86
N ALA A 78 2.69 21.26 -17.89
CA ALA A 78 2.07 20.07 -17.33
C ALA A 78 2.26 19.93 -15.80
N PHE A 79 3.40 20.39 -15.27
CA PHE A 79 3.79 20.18 -13.87
C PHE A 79 4.00 21.49 -13.12
N ASP A 80 3.24 21.69 -12.05
CA ASP A 80 3.48 22.76 -11.07
C ASP A 80 4.58 22.32 -10.06
N LEU A 81 5.79 22.10 -10.57
CA LEU A 81 6.95 21.63 -9.81
C LEU A 81 8.23 22.35 -10.26
N PRO A 82 9.25 22.46 -9.38
CA PRO A 82 10.58 22.89 -9.80
C PRO A 82 11.12 22.01 -10.95
N PRO A 83 11.86 22.56 -11.93
CA PRO A 83 12.28 21.84 -13.14
C PRO A 83 12.96 20.50 -12.88
N ASP A 84 13.93 20.43 -11.98
CA ASP A 84 14.63 19.17 -11.66
C ASP A 84 13.69 18.11 -11.07
N ARG A 85 12.70 18.56 -10.29
CA ARG A 85 11.70 17.67 -9.70
C ARG A 85 10.68 17.20 -10.75
N ALA A 86 10.28 18.08 -11.67
CA ALA A 86 9.44 17.71 -12.80
C ALA A 86 10.16 16.69 -13.70
N ALA A 87 11.44 16.91 -14.00
CA ALA A 87 12.26 15.98 -14.77
C ALA A 87 12.32 14.60 -14.11
N ALA A 88 12.60 14.52 -12.80
CA ALA A 88 12.62 13.25 -12.07
C ALA A 88 11.25 12.53 -12.07
N VAL A 89 10.14 13.28 -11.99
CA VAL A 89 8.79 12.70 -12.10
C VAL A 89 8.55 12.17 -13.51
N VAL A 90 8.92 12.91 -14.55
CA VAL A 90 8.78 12.49 -15.94
C VAL A 90 9.64 11.25 -16.21
N ASP A 91 10.90 11.25 -15.81
CA ASP A 91 11.81 10.11 -15.96
C ASP A 91 11.20 8.85 -15.37
N ARG A 92 10.72 8.92 -14.12
CA ARG A 92 10.08 7.78 -13.46
C ARG A 92 8.76 7.39 -14.12
N ALA A 93 7.94 8.34 -14.54
CA ALA A 93 6.67 8.06 -15.18
C ALA A 93 6.83 7.44 -16.58
N VAL A 94 7.92 7.76 -17.28
CA VAL A 94 8.32 7.13 -18.54
C VAL A 94 8.86 5.72 -18.29
N GLU A 95 9.71 5.54 -17.28
CA GLU A 95 10.26 4.24 -16.89
C GLU A 95 9.15 3.22 -16.60
N VAL A 96 8.10 3.62 -15.86
CA VAL A 96 6.97 2.75 -15.55
C VAL A 96 5.93 2.65 -16.67
N GLY A 97 6.14 3.32 -17.80
CA GLY A 97 5.25 3.25 -18.98
C GLY A 97 3.97 4.09 -18.91
N TYR A 98 3.84 5.02 -17.96
CA TYR A 98 2.67 5.90 -17.88
C TYR A 98 2.76 7.14 -18.77
N LEU A 99 3.96 7.71 -18.95
CA LEU A 99 4.19 8.85 -19.84
C LEU A 99 5.12 8.47 -20.99
N GLU A 100 4.96 9.14 -22.12
CA GLU A 100 5.92 9.16 -23.23
C GLU A 100 6.47 10.58 -23.41
N ARG A 101 7.72 10.68 -23.88
CA ARG A 101 8.38 11.94 -24.24
C ARG A 101 8.25 12.22 -25.72
N GLU A 102 7.99 13.47 -26.05
CA GLU A 102 7.99 14.01 -27.40
C GLU A 102 8.73 15.36 -27.45
N ARG A 103 9.07 15.82 -28.66
CA ARG A 103 9.54 17.20 -28.88
C ARG A 103 8.54 17.96 -29.72
N ARG A 104 8.14 19.15 -29.26
CA ARG A 104 7.26 20.08 -29.98
C ARG A 104 7.86 21.48 -29.96
N ASN A 105 8.07 22.07 -31.13
CA ASN A 105 8.66 23.41 -31.29
C ASN A 105 9.97 23.59 -30.50
N GLY A 106 10.81 22.55 -30.47
CA GLY A 106 12.08 22.56 -29.74
C GLY A 106 11.96 22.38 -28.21
N ARG A 107 10.75 22.22 -27.67
CA ARG A 107 10.49 22.00 -26.24
C ARG A 107 10.17 20.54 -25.97
N GLU A 108 10.58 20.04 -24.81
CA GLU A 108 10.19 18.73 -24.30
C GLU A 108 8.71 18.76 -23.89
N ALA A 109 7.95 17.80 -24.39
CA ALA A 109 6.55 17.60 -24.10
C ALA A 109 6.31 16.14 -23.67
N VAL A 110 5.25 15.93 -22.90
CA VAL A 110 4.83 14.60 -22.44
C VAL A 110 3.39 14.32 -22.80
N ARG A 111 3.08 13.04 -22.98
CA ARG A 111 1.73 12.54 -23.19
C ARG A 111 1.54 11.29 -22.35
N ALA A 112 0.35 11.08 -21.79
CA ALA A 112 0.05 9.83 -21.09
C ALA A 112 -0.15 8.69 -22.09
N THR A 113 0.24 7.48 -21.73
CA THR A 113 -0.02 6.29 -22.55
C THR A 113 -1.48 5.87 -22.47
N ALA A 114 -2.13 6.14 -21.34
CA ALA A 114 -3.51 5.82 -21.03
C ALA A 114 -4.24 7.02 -20.41
N ARG A 115 -5.57 6.96 -20.36
CA ARG A 115 -6.31 7.69 -19.33
C ARG A 115 -6.13 6.95 -18.00
N TYR A 116 -5.73 7.65 -16.95
CA TYR A 116 -5.74 7.11 -15.61
C TYR A 116 -7.21 6.95 -15.13
N PRO A 117 -7.62 5.76 -14.64
CA PRO A 117 -8.99 5.54 -14.18
C PRO A 117 -9.25 6.26 -12.84
N ASP A 118 -10.46 6.78 -12.64
CA ASP A 118 -10.84 7.49 -11.42
C ASP A 118 -11.47 6.57 -10.36
N ASP A 119 -11.97 5.40 -10.75
CA ASP A 119 -12.78 4.47 -9.95
C ASP A 119 -12.13 3.08 -9.79
N TRP A 120 -10.82 2.98 -9.97
CA TRP A 120 -10.09 1.71 -9.81
C TRP A 120 -9.90 1.27 -8.35
N VAL A 121 -10.10 2.19 -7.41
CA VAL A 121 -10.01 1.95 -5.97
C VAL A 121 -11.41 1.59 -5.46
N GLY A 122 -11.62 0.34 -5.05
CA GLY A 122 -12.78 -0.08 -4.28
C GLY A 122 -12.56 0.22 -2.79
N ASP A 123 -12.72 -0.80 -1.95
CA ASP A 123 -12.53 -0.67 -0.50
C ASP A 123 -11.04 -0.68 -0.12
N LEU A 124 -10.66 0.25 0.76
CA LEU A 124 -9.42 0.26 1.51
C LEU A 124 -9.71 -0.14 2.96
N VAL A 125 -9.09 -1.23 3.43
CA VAL A 125 -9.16 -1.67 4.83
C VAL A 125 -7.80 -1.50 5.49
N ALA A 126 -7.77 -0.76 6.60
CA ALA A 126 -6.59 -0.69 7.47
C ALA A 126 -6.62 -1.83 8.50
N VAL A 127 -5.48 -2.49 8.69
CA VAL A 127 -5.31 -3.52 9.72
C VAL A 127 -4.07 -3.19 10.53
N GLU A 128 -4.29 -2.93 11.82
CA GLU A 128 -3.25 -2.66 12.81
C GLU A 128 -2.87 -3.92 13.56
N ASN A 129 -1.57 -4.16 13.70
CA ASN A 129 -1.07 -5.36 14.33
C ASN A 129 -0.67 -5.07 15.77
N LYS A 130 -1.31 -5.77 16.72
CA LYS A 130 -0.85 -5.80 18.11
C LYS A 130 -0.94 -7.22 18.66
N PRO A 131 0.07 -8.08 18.46
CA PRO A 131 0.02 -9.47 18.92
C PRO A 131 -0.12 -9.57 20.44
N ASP A 132 0.52 -8.69 21.20
CA ASP A 132 0.45 -8.61 22.66
C ASP A 132 -0.32 -7.37 23.12
N LEU A 133 -1.55 -7.55 23.61
CA LEU A 133 -2.37 -6.48 24.20
C LEU A 133 -1.97 -6.12 25.63
N GLY A 134 -1.09 -6.89 26.28
CA GLY A 134 -0.49 -6.55 27.57
C GLY A 134 0.42 -5.31 27.49
N THR A 135 1.01 -5.07 26.31
CA THR A 135 1.90 -3.94 26.05
C THR A 135 1.41 -3.13 24.83
N PRO A 136 0.26 -2.42 24.94
CA PRO A 136 -0.42 -1.85 23.77
C PRO A 136 0.35 -0.68 23.13
N GLY A 137 1.23 0.00 23.87
CA GLY A 137 1.92 1.20 23.37
C GLY A 137 0.91 2.27 22.94
N ASP A 138 1.12 2.85 21.76
CA ASP A 138 0.27 3.90 21.19
C ASP A 138 -0.99 3.39 20.47
N LEU A 139 -1.32 2.09 20.60
CA LEU A 139 -2.42 1.45 19.88
C LEU A 139 -3.73 2.23 19.97
N GLU A 140 -4.12 2.64 21.19
CA GLU A 140 -5.40 3.33 21.40
C GLU A 140 -5.46 4.66 20.62
N ALA A 141 -4.36 5.42 20.62
CA ALA A 141 -4.26 6.67 19.88
C ALA A 141 -4.31 6.43 18.36
N GLN A 142 -3.65 5.38 17.87
CA GLN A 142 -3.69 4.99 16.45
C GLN A 142 -5.09 4.58 15.98
N LEU A 143 -5.80 3.76 16.76
CA LEU A 143 -7.15 3.33 16.42
C LEU A 143 -8.16 4.48 16.50
N ARG A 144 -7.98 5.40 17.47
CA ARG A 144 -8.75 6.64 17.54
C ARG A 144 -8.49 7.55 16.34
N TYR A 145 -7.22 7.67 15.91
CA TYR A 145 -6.85 8.42 14.73
C TYR A 145 -7.56 7.91 13.48
N ASP A 146 -7.54 6.59 13.24
CA ASP A 146 -8.17 6.01 12.06
C ASP A 146 -9.68 6.19 12.05
N ALA A 147 -10.33 5.99 13.21
CA ALA A 147 -11.76 6.20 13.36
C ALA A 147 -12.15 7.68 13.17
N ALA A 148 -11.36 8.61 13.72
CA ALA A 148 -11.65 10.05 13.65
C ALA A 148 -11.40 10.63 12.24
N LEU A 149 -10.35 10.17 11.55
CA LEU A 149 -10.05 10.62 10.20
C LEU A 149 -11.01 9.97 9.17
N GLY A 150 -11.40 8.72 9.40
CA GLY A 150 -12.29 7.99 8.49
C GLY A 150 -11.68 7.80 7.10
N LEU A 151 -10.35 7.65 6.99
CA LEU A 151 -9.65 7.58 5.70
C LEU A 151 -9.90 6.28 4.95
N PHE A 152 -10.07 5.19 5.69
CA PHE A 152 -10.32 3.84 5.20
C PHE A 152 -11.81 3.55 5.27
N ASP A 153 -12.30 2.61 4.47
CA ASP A 153 -13.69 2.16 4.50
C ASP A 153 -13.96 1.35 5.76
N ARG A 154 -12.94 0.65 6.25
CA ARG A 154 -12.95 -0.11 7.50
C ARG A 154 -11.56 -0.10 8.13
N ALA A 155 -11.52 -0.22 9.45
CA ALA A 155 -10.28 -0.40 10.20
C ALA A 155 -10.42 -1.53 11.21
N VAL A 156 -9.34 -2.29 11.40
CA VAL A 156 -9.32 -3.53 12.19
C VAL A 156 -8.06 -3.60 13.04
N LEU A 157 -8.20 -4.08 14.28
CA LEU A 157 -7.10 -4.55 15.10
C LEU A 157 -6.93 -6.07 14.95
N ALA A 158 -5.76 -6.52 14.54
CA ALA A 158 -5.37 -7.93 14.55
C ALA A 158 -4.45 -8.23 15.73
N THR A 159 -4.79 -9.26 16.53
CA THR A 159 -4.04 -9.62 17.74
C THR A 159 -3.92 -11.13 17.93
N ALA A 160 -2.85 -11.60 18.57
CA ALA A 160 -2.72 -12.99 19.04
C ALA A 160 -3.27 -13.15 20.48
N SER A 161 -3.48 -12.04 21.19
CA SER A 161 -3.93 -12.04 22.58
C SER A 161 -5.40 -12.46 22.68
N TYR A 162 -5.74 -13.10 23.79
CA TYR A 162 -7.14 -13.28 24.15
C TYR A 162 -7.80 -11.91 24.40
N VAL A 163 -8.90 -11.66 23.70
CA VAL A 163 -9.60 -10.37 23.77
C VAL A 163 -10.63 -10.41 24.89
N THR A 164 -10.48 -9.52 25.87
CA THR A 164 -11.41 -9.38 26.99
C THR A 164 -12.37 -8.22 26.73
N ARG A 165 -13.48 -8.17 27.49
CA ARG A 165 -14.38 -7.00 27.47
C ARG A 165 -13.66 -5.69 27.84
N ALA A 166 -12.68 -5.75 28.75
CA ALA A 166 -11.90 -4.58 29.12
C ALA A 166 -11.03 -4.07 27.97
N HIS A 167 -10.49 -4.96 27.13
CA HIS A 167 -9.79 -4.57 25.90
C HIS A 167 -10.77 -3.90 24.92
N LEU A 168 -11.93 -4.51 24.67
CA LEU A 168 -12.93 -3.97 23.76
C LEU A 168 -13.41 -2.56 24.14
N ASN A 169 -13.56 -2.27 25.43
CA ASN A 169 -13.99 -0.95 25.93
C ASN A 169 -12.99 0.18 25.63
N ARG A 170 -11.73 -0.13 25.31
CA ARG A 170 -10.70 0.87 24.94
C ARG A 170 -10.58 1.06 23.43
N ILE A 171 -11.21 0.18 22.64
CA ILE A 171 -11.11 0.20 21.19
C ILE A 171 -12.37 0.89 20.65
N PRO A 172 -12.25 1.95 19.83
CA PRO A 172 -13.43 2.63 19.27
C PRO A 172 -14.40 1.65 18.60
N ASP A 173 -15.70 1.86 18.75
CA ASP A 173 -16.73 0.90 18.35
C ASP A 173 -16.70 0.55 16.85
N ALA A 174 -16.28 1.50 16.02
CA ALA A 174 -16.16 1.29 14.57
C ALA A 174 -15.04 0.29 14.18
N ILE A 175 -14.05 0.09 15.06
CA ILE A 175 -12.87 -0.72 14.76
C ILE A 175 -13.19 -2.21 14.96
N GLY A 176 -12.99 -3.01 13.92
CA GLY A 176 -13.10 -4.47 14.01
C GLY A 176 -11.97 -5.06 14.85
N VAL A 177 -12.17 -6.27 15.38
CA VAL A 177 -11.15 -6.97 16.14
C VAL A 177 -11.05 -8.41 15.66
N TRP A 178 -9.87 -8.80 15.21
CA TRP A 178 -9.55 -10.16 14.80
C TRP A 178 -8.56 -10.77 15.78
N ARG A 179 -8.87 -11.98 16.27
CA ARG A 179 -7.88 -12.83 16.94
C ARG A 179 -7.25 -13.74 15.88
N PHE A 180 -5.94 -13.68 15.75
CA PHE A 180 -5.18 -14.37 14.71
C PHE A 180 -4.09 -15.24 15.31
N ASN A 181 -4.01 -16.49 14.87
CA ASN A 181 -2.92 -17.40 15.18
C ASN A 181 -1.92 -17.43 14.02
N PRO A 182 -0.70 -16.89 14.18
CA PRO A 182 0.29 -16.83 13.10
C PRO A 182 0.92 -18.18 12.73
N GLU A 183 0.74 -19.22 13.55
CA GLU A 183 1.24 -20.58 13.29
C GLU A 183 0.26 -21.37 12.41
N SER A 184 -1.03 -21.33 12.74
CA SER A 184 -2.06 -22.04 11.96
C SER A 184 -2.65 -21.21 10.81
N GLY A 185 -2.51 -19.89 10.85
CA GLY A 185 -3.21 -18.97 9.95
C GLY A 185 -4.69 -18.78 10.29
N GLU A 186 -5.18 -19.35 11.39
CA GLU A 186 -6.57 -19.22 11.80
C GLU A 186 -6.88 -17.81 12.26
N ARG A 187 -8.01 -17.28 11.78
CA ARG A 187 -8.51 -15.95 12.13
C ARG A 187 -9.95 -16.05 12.63
N GLU A 188 -10.16 -15.63 13.87
CA GLU A 188 -11.47 -15.45 14.48
C GLU A 188 -11.86 -13.97 14.47
N VAL A 189 -13.08 -13.67 14.05
CA VAL A 189 -13.65 -12.31 14.15
C VAL A 189 -14.31 -12.15 15.52
N VAL A 190 -13.66 -11.42 16.42
CA VAL A 190 -14.19 -11.10 17.76
C VAL A 190 -15.21 -9.97 17.69
N ARG A 191 -14.97 -8.99 16.81
CA ARG A 191 -15.89 -7.89 16.51
C ARG A 191 -15.79 -7.53 15.03
N GLU A 192 -16.93 -7.46 14.34
CA GLU A 192 -16.98 -6.99 12.96
C GLU A 192 -16.64 -5.49 12.88
N PRO A 193 -15.82 -5.03 11.92
CA PRO A 193 -15.59 -3.61 11.70
C PRO A 193 -16.85 -2.94 11.16
N ALA A 194 -17.23 -1.80 11.75
CA ALA A 194 -18.27 -0.96 11.18
C ALA A 194 -17.72 -0.18 9.96
N PRO A 195 -18.57 0.13 8.97
CA PRO A 195 -18.16 1.00 7.87
C PRO A 195 -17.85 2.41 8.41
N LEU A 196 -16.76 2.98 7.90
CA LEU A 196 -16.42 4.39 8.01
C LEU A 196 -16.82 5.10 6.71
N ASP A 197 -16.95 6.42 6.75
CA ASP A 197 -17.32 7.24 5.58
C ASP A 197 -16.08 8.00 5.05
N PRO A 198 -15.43 7.51 3.98
CA PRO A 198 -14.30 8.19 3.37
C PRO A 198 -14.67 9.48 2.64
N ASP A 199 -15.94 9.64 2.26
CA ASP A 199 -16.45 10.80 1.52
C ASP A 199 -16.97 11.91 2.44
N ALA A 200 -17.16 11.60 3.72
CA ALA A 200 -17.39 12.61 4.75
C ALA A 200 -16.08 13.30 5.18
N PRO A 201 -16.15 14.58 5.61
CA PRO A 201 -15.04 15.24 6.29
C PRO A 201 -14.57 14.46 7.52
N GLY A 202 -13.27 14.44 7.76
CA GLY A 202 -12.63 13.74 8.89
C GLY A 202 -11.83 14.67 9.79
N VAL A 203 -11.41 14.16 10.93
CA VAL A 203 -10.56 14.87 11.89
C VAL A 203 -9.20 14.19 11.99
N GLU A 204 -8.16 14.87 11.53
CA GLU A 204 -6.77 14.43 11.72
C GLU A 204 -6.26 14.90 13.08
N ILE A 205 -6.01 13.96 13.99
CA ILE A 205 -5.42 14.22 15.31
C ILE A 205 -3.92 14.48 15.12
N ARG A 206 -3.45 15.69 15.46
CA ARG A 206 -2.04 16.11 15.31
C ARG A 206 -1.22 15.91 16.58
N ALA A 207 -1.80 16.21 17.74
CA ALA A 207 -1.15 16.01 19.03
C ALA A 207 -2.19 15.89 20.15
N GLU A 208 -1.99 14.94 21.06
CA GLU A 208 -2.81 14.79 22.26
C GLU A 208 -2.03 15.21 23.50
N ARG A 209 -2.64 16.06 24.33
CA ARG A 209 -2.12 16.53 25.63
C ARG A 209 -3.24 16.38 26.66
N PRO A 210 -2.93 16.26 27.97
CA PRO A 210 -3.94 15.98 29.00
C PRO A 210 -5.17 16.89 29.02
N SER A 211 -5.05 18.15 28.57
CA SER A 211 -6.15 19.14 28.54
C SER A 211 -6.45 19.70 27.13
N ARG A 212 -5.82 19.17 26.08
CA ARG A 212 -5.92 19.73 24.72
C ARG A 212 -5.58 18.67 23.68
N THR A 213 -6.42 18.57 22.66
CA THR A 213 -6.09 17.83 21.43
C THR A 213 -5.99 18.81 20.27
N ASP A 214 -4.84 18.85 19.62
CA ASP A 214 -4.62 19.59 18.39
C ASP A 214 -5.13 18.76 17.22
N VAL A 215 -6.03 19.34 16.43
CA VAL A 215 -6.67 18.66 15.29
C VAL A 215 -6.62 19.50 14.03
N ALA A 216 -6.79 18.83 12.88
CA ALA A 216 -7.11 19.46 11.61
C ALA A 216 -8.39 18.86 11.03
N LEU A 217 -9.22 19.71 10.43
CA LEU A 217 -10.36 19.26 9.64
C LEU A 217 -9.86 18.90 8.24
N VAL A 218 -10.16 17.69 7.79
CA VAL A 218 -9.75 17.18 6.49
C VAL A 218 -10.97 17.00 5.62
N GLY A 219 -11.00 17.72 4.49
CA GLY A 219 -12.09 17.64 3.52
C GLY A 219 -12.06 16.36 2.67
N PRO A 220 -13.19 15.99 2.05
CA PRO A 220 -13.32 14.78 1.23
C PRO A 220 -12.30 14.71 0.09
N GLU A 221 -12.01 15.83 -0.59
CA GLU A 221 -11.06 15.84 -1.70
C GLU A 221 -9.63 15.55 -1.26
N ALA A 222 -9.25 15.98 -0.05
CA ALA A 222 -7.95 15.67 0.53
C ALA A 222 -7.85 14.18 0.91
N LYS A 223 -8.92 13.61 1.47
CA LYS A 223 -9.03 12.18 1.73
C LYS A 223 -8.97 11.37 0.43
N ALA A 224 -9.72 11.75 -0.60
CA ALA A 224 -9.71 11.08 -1.91
C ALA A 224 -8.31 11.08 -2.55
N ARG A 225 -7.63 12.24 -2.57
CA ARG A 225 -6.22 12.31 -3.01
C ARG A 225 -5.33 11.39 -2.19
N LYS A 226 -5.48 11.38 -0.87
CA LYS A 226 -4.66 10.53 0.00
C LYS A 226 -4.94 9.04 -0.23
N ARG A 227 -6.20 8.63 -0.37
CA ARG A 227 -6.63 7.26 -0.66
C ARG A 227 -6.03 6.77 -1.97
N ARG A 228 -6.07 7.57 -3.04
CA ARG A 228 -5.40 7.25 -4.31
C ARG A 228 -3.89 7.00 -4.12
N ARG A 229 -3.21 7.83 -3.33
CA ARG A 229 -1.78 7.65 -3.03
C ARG A 229 -1.50 6.38 -2.22
N ILE A 230 -2.39 6.01 -1.30
CA ILE A 230 -2.30 4.75 -0.55
C ILE A 230 -2.49 3.57 -1.50
N ALA A 231 -3.51 3.61 -2.35
CA ALA A 231 -3.80 2.56 -3.33
C ALA A 231 -2.64 2.37 -4.31
N GLU A 232 -2.08 3.45 -4.90
CA GLU A 232 -0.89 3.38 -5.77
C GLU A 232 0.32 2.78 -5.06
N ARG A 233 0.53 3.12 -3.78
CA ARG A 233 1.60 2.52 -2.99
C ARG A 233 1.32 1.06 -2.68
N ALA A 234 0.08 0.70 -2.39
CA ALA A 234 -0.30 -0.69 -2.15
C ALA A 234 -0.07 -1.53 -3.40
N TYR A 235 -0.54 -1.05 -4.56
CA TYR A 235 -0.39 -1.68 -5.86
C TYR A 235 1.08 -1.80 -6.28
N GLY A 236 1.92 -0.79 -6.06
CA GLY A 236 3.35 -0.94 -6.40
C GLY A 236 4.16 -1.78 -5.41
N LYS A 237 3.92 -1.64 -4.11
CA LYS A 237 4.83 -2.15 -3.06
C LYS A 237 4.57 -3.60 -2.65
N GLY A 238 3.31 -3.99 -2.52
CA GLY A 238 2.94 -5.25 -1.87
C GLY A 238 3.46 -5.36 -0.43
N TRP A 239 3.65 -6.60 0.04
CA TRP A 239 4.10 -6.88 1.42
C TRP A 239 5.38 -7.73 1.51
N ARG A 240 5.67 -8.57 0.50
CA ARG A 240 6.77 -9.54 0.55
C ARG A 240 8.16 -8.88 0.57
N PRO A 241 8.91 -8.98 1.68
CA PRO A 241 10.29 -8.48 1.75
C PRO A 241 11.26 -9.41 1.00
N GLU A 242 12.47 -8.91 0.75
CA GLU A 242 13.57 -9.71 0.20
C GLU A 242 14.03 -10.79 1.21
N PRO A 243 14.39 -12.00 0.77
CA PRO A 243 15.03 -13.01 1.62
C PRO A 243 16.36 -12.54 2.23
N PRO A 244 16.87 -13.21 3.28
CA PRO A 244 18.12 -12.80 3.91
C PRO A 244 19.33 -12.98 3.00
N ALA A 245 20.24 -12.00 2.98
CA ALA A 245 21.54 -12.05 2.30
C ALA A 245 22.55 -12.92 3.08
N CYS A 246 22.24 -14.21 3.22
CA CYS A 246 22.98 -15.16 4.04
C CYS A 246 22.93 -16.55 3.40
N ALA A 247 23.98 -17.36 3.55
CA ALA A 247 24.04 -18.73 3.06
C ALA A 247 22.94 -19.64 3.65
N HIS A 248 22.36 -19.24 4.79
CA HIS A 248 21.22 -19.91 5.42
C HIS A 248 19.87 -19.27 5.07
N GLY A 249 19.86 -18.22 4.27
CA GLY A 249 18.67 -17.51 3.84
C GLY A 249 17.79 -18.36 2.92
N GLY A 250 16.48 -18.17 3.01
CA GLY A 250 15.49 -18.76 2.14
C GLY A 250 14.18 -17.98 2.20
N ALA A 251 13.19 -18.46 1.47
CA ALA A 251 11.81 -18.04 1.59
C ALA A 251 10.93 -19.25 1.91
N THR A 252 9.85 -19.04 2.66
CA THR A 252 8.76 -20.01 2.77
C THR A 252 7.97 -20.09 1.45
N ALA A 253 7.09 -21.09 1.31
CA ALA A 253 6.24 -21.24 0.12
C ALA A 253 5.36 -20.01 -0.15
N ASP A 254 5.01 -19.24 0.88
CA ASP A 254 4.26 -17.99 0.76
C ASP A 254 5.14 -16.73 0.63
N GLY A 255 6.47 -16.88 0.56
CA GLY A 255 7.41 -15.78 0.31
C GLY A 255 7.88 -15.02 1.55
N ARG A 256 7.70 -15.54 2.76
CA ARG A 256 8.25 -14.94 3.99
C ARG A 256 9.74 -15.29 4.14
N PRO A 257 10.62 -14.36 4.57
CA PRO A 257 12.03 -14.65 4.77
C PRO A 257 12.23 -15.72 5.86
N ARG A 258 12.97 -16.77 5.55
CA ARG A 258 13.28 -17.89 6.44
C ARG A 258 14.79 -18.03 6.61
N CYS A 259 15.21 -18.45 7.80
CA CYS A 259 16.55 -18.95 8.05
C CYS A 259 16.50 -20.48 8.21
N ALA A 260 17.23 -21.21 7.36
CA ALA A 260 17.30 -22.67 7.42
C ALA A 260 18.06 -23.17 8.65
N HIS A 261 19.08 -22.44 9.12
CA HIS A 261 19.88 -22.83 10.28
C HIS A 261 19.06 -22.83 11.59
N PHE A 262 18.17 -21.85 11.76
CA PHE A 262 17.29 -21.74 12.93
C PHE A 262 15.87 -22.26 12.68
N ASP A 263 15.62 -22.82 11.50
CA ASP A 263 14.32 -23.36 11.06
C ASP A 263 13.12 -22.44 11.37
N ARG A 264 13.21 -21.15 11.01
CA ARG A 264 12.14 -20.18 11.31
C ARG A 264 12.11 -19.00 10.36
N VAL A 265 10.94 -18.36 10.26
CA VAL A 265 10.80 -17.04 9.65
C VAL A 265 11.62 -16.01 10.44
N VAL A 266 12.30 -15.10 9.76
CA VAL A 266 13.16 -14.07 10.37
C VAL A 266 12.85 -12.68 9.83
N ASP A 267 13.18 -11.65 10.60
CA ASP A 267 13.32 -10.28 10.11
C ASP A 267 14.75 -10.08 9.57
N PRO A 268 14.99 -10.05 8.25
CA PRO A 268 16.34 -9.99 7.71
C PRO A 268 17.13 -8.78 8.21
N GLY A 269 16.49 -7.62 8.30
CA GLY A 269 17.15 -6.35 8.67
C GLY A 269 17.54 -6.26 10.15
N ARG A 270 16.99 -7.13 11.00
CA ARG A 270 17.25 -7.13 12.45
C ARG A 270 17.92 -8.40 12.96
N GLU A 271 17.59 -9.54 12.38
CA GLU A 271 18.00 -10.86 12.88
C GLU A 271 19.08 -11.54 12.02
N CYS A 272 19.30 -11.08 10.78
CA CYS A 272 20.25 -11.70 9.86
C CYS A 272 21.36 -10.71 9.44
N GLY A 273 22.38 -10.58 10.29
CA GLY A 273 23.52 -9.70 10.07
C GLY A 273 24.62 -9.93 11.09
N SER A 274 25.49 -8.94 11.30
CA SER A 274 26.70 -9.05 12.14
C SER A 274 26.48 -9.50 13.59
N GLY A 275 25.27 -9.28 14.14
CA GLY A 275 24.90 -9.74 15.48
C GLY A 275 24.45 -11.21 15.57
N CYS A 276 24.29 -11.91 14.45
CA CYS A 276 23.86 -13.29 14.42
C CYS A 276 25.07 -14.24 14.38
N PRO A 277 25.16 -15.23 15.29
CA PRO A 277 26.32 -16.12 15.38
C PRO A 277 26.43 -17.11 14.21
N ALA A 278 25.35 -17.29 13.45
CA ALA A 278 25.31 -18.14 12.25
C ALA A 278 25.24 -17.30 10.96
N PHE A 279 25.51 -16.00 11.02
CA PHE A 279 25.50 -15.17 9.82
C PHE A 279 26.68 -15.51 8.92
N ASP A 280 26.38 -15.93 7.70
CA ASP A 280 27.35 -16.22 6.65
C ASP A 280 26.97 -15.43 5.39
N PRO A 281 27.63 -14.30 5.08
CA PRO A 281 27.24 -13.41 4.00
C PRO A 281 27.16 -14.12 2.64
N ALA A 282 26.02 -14.02 1.98
CA ALA A 282 25.83 -14.51 0.62
C ALA A 282 24.85 -13.60 -0.14
N ALA A 283 24.76 -13.75 -1.46
CA ALA A 283 23.67 -13.14 -2.20
C ALA A 283 22.33 -13.67 -1.67
N PRO A 284 21.28 -12.83 -1.55
CA PRO A 284 19.94 -13.30 -1.24
C PRO A 284 19.54 -14.43 -2.21
N PRO A 285 18.93 -15.52 -1.72
CA PRO A 285 18.43 -16.56 -2.59
C PRO A 285 17.36 -16.00 -3.52
N ALA A 286 17.34 -16.47 -4.77
CA ALA A 286 16.26 -16.15 -5.69
C ALA A 286 14.92 -16.63 -5.11
N ALA A 287 13.96 -15.71 -5.02
CA ALA A 287 12.59 -15.99 -4.62
C ALA A 287 11.63 -15.35 -5.62
N ASP A 288 10.68 -16.13 -6.12
CA ASP A 288 9.66 -15.67 -7.06
C ASP A 288 8.58 -14.83 -6.35
N ARG A 289 8.97 -13.65 -5.86
CA ARG A 289 8.07 -12.78 -5.10
C ARG A 289 6.97 -12.18 -5.96
N GLU A 290 7.26 -11.91 -7.22
CA GLU A 290 6.32 -11.35 -8.19
C GLU A 290 5.34 -12.42 -8.66
N GLY A 291 5.80 -13.62 -9.04
CA GLY A 291 4.89 -14.72 -9.39
C GLY A 291 3.97 -15.12 -8.24
N LEU A 292 4.49 -15.22 -7.00
CA LEU A 292 3.65 -15.45 -5.82
C LEU A 292 2.62 -14.35 -5.58
N ARG A 293 2.92 -13.11 -5.98
CA ARG A 293 2.01 -11.99 -5.81
C ARG A 293 0.93 -12.00 -6.88
N ASP A 294 1.31 -12.23 -8.13
CA ASP A 294 0.41 -12.34 -9.28
C ASP A 294 -0.59 -13.48 -9.11
N GLU A 295 -0.11 -14.64 -8.65
CA GLU A 295 -0.97 -15.82 -8.45
C GLU A 295 -1.99 -15.65 -7.31
N ARG A 296 -1.62 -14.89 -6.27
CA ARG A 296 -2.35 -14.91 -4.97
C ARG A 296 -3.12 -13.64 -4.67
N THR A 297 -2.96 -12.60 -5.48
CA THR A 297 -3.56 -11.28 -5.26
C THR A 297 -4.14 -10.73 -6.56
N ALA A 298 -4.89 -9.64 -6.49
CA ALA A 298 -5.38 -8.95 -7.68
C ALA A 298 -4.27 -8.21 -8.47
N TRP A 299 -3.03 -8.16 -7.96
CA TRP A 299 -1.94 -7.45 -8.65
C TRP A 299 -1.52 -8.20 -9.91
N VAL A 300 -1.22 -7.46 -10.98
CA VAL A 300 -0.81 -8.02 -12.28
C VAL A 300 0.67 -7.75 -12.52
N ALA A 301 1.46 -8.81 -12.71
CA ALA A 301 2.91 -8.75 -12.97
C ALA A 301 3.22 -8.27 -14.39
N GLU A 302 2.53 -8.83 -15.37
CA GLU A 302 2.71 -8.51 -16.79
C GLU A 302 1.40 -7.93 -17.34
N PRO A 303 1.25 -6.60 -17.37
CA PRO A 303 0.13 -5.95 -18.04
C PRO A 303 0.04 -6.45 -19.49
N ALA A 304 -1.14 -6.92 -19.92
CA ALA A 304 -1.30 -7.54 -21.24
C ALA A 304 -0.71 -6.69 -22.37
N GLY A 305 0.17 -7.29 -23.16
CA GLY A 305 1.00 -6.65 -24.18
C GLY A 305 0.20 -6.03 -25.33
N ASP A 306 0.02 -4.71 -25.23
CA ASP A 306 0.23 -3.67 -26.28
C ASP A 306 0.04 -2.27 -25.67
N GLY A 307 -0.04 -2.15 -24.33
CA GLY A 307 -0.45 -0.94 -23.65
C GLY A 307 -1.84 -0.48 -24.11
N PRO A 308 -2.30 0.71 -23.67
CA PRO A 308 -3.49 1.35 -24.20
C PRO A 308 -3.26 1.89 -25.63
N ARG A 309 -2.86 1.04 -26.57
CA ARG A 309 -2.90 1.33 -28.01
C ARG A 309 -3.97 0.48 -28.69
N ARG A 310 -5.20 0.99 -28.65
CA ARG A 310 -6.08 0.92 -29.82
C ARG A 310 -6.78 2.25 -29.98
N GLN A 311 -6.22 3.10 -30.83
CA GLN A 311 -6.95 4.20 -31.44
C GLN A 311 -8.02 3.58 -32.35
N SER A 312 -9.14 3.16 -31.77
CA SER A 312 -10.31 2.73 -32.51
C SER A 312 -10.87 3.95 -33.24
N GLY A 313 -10.53 4.14 -34.52
CA GLY A 313 -11.15 5.22 -35.29
C GLY A 313 -10.63 5.56 -36.69
N LEU A 314 -9.46 5.08 -37.13
CA LEU A 314 -8.91 5.46 -38.45
C LEU A 314 -8.97 4.37 -39.53
N SER A 315 -9.26 3.12 -39.16
CA SER A 315 -9.47 2.03 -40.13
C SER A 315 -10.80 2.09 -40.89
N ARG A 316 -11.61 3.13 -40.67
CA ARG A 316 -12.86 3.39 -41.44
C ARG A 316 -12.70 4.41 -42.56
N TYR A 317 -11.49 4.94 -42.78
CA TYR A 317 -11.20 5.97 -43.80
C TYR A 317 -9.95 5.66 -44.64
N LEU A 318 -9.50 4.40 -44.69
CA LEU A 318 -8.46 3.93 -45.61
C LEU A 318 -9.02 2.82 -46.51
#